data_AF-A0A1J5E8E9-F1
#
_entry.id   AF-A0A1J5E8E9-F1
#
_cell.length_a   1.000
_cell.length_b   1.000
_cell.length_c   1.000
_cell.angle_alpha   90.00
_cell.angle_beta   90.00
_cell.angle_gamma   90.00
#
_symmetry.space_group_name_H-M   'P 1'
#
loop_
_entity.id
_entity.type
_entity.pdbx_description
1 polymer ?
#
loop_
_entity_poly.entity_id
_entity_poly.type
_entity_poly.pdbx_seq_one_letter_code
_entity_poly.pdbx_strand_id
1 'polypeptide(L)'
;MNAERHIIGERGNHFLNRVEGDTGANISACYQCERCTNACPVSIFMDIKPHQVIRYVQMGRRDELLKSSTIWVCLSCETCTTYCPNEVGVAEVINHLRNLAAKSSVEPAERPLAVFHRTFLEELQRFGRVNEFWMINSFNLKPGILKEKWKSGVLKEEMLLGIRLFKKGRLHLLPSKSKGIKRIRKIMKQNEGILDR
;
A
#
# COMPACT_ATOMS: atom_id res chain seq x y z
N MET A 1 5.83 -29.73 -14.66
CA MET A 1 4.77 -28.93 -15.33
C MET A 1 3.67 -28.68 -14.30
N ASN A 2 3.77 -27.59 -13.54
CA ASN A 2 2.81 -27.27 -12.48
C ASN A 2 1.82 -26.27 -13.07
N ALA A 3 0.66 -26.73 -13.50
CA ALA A 3 -0.40 -25.86 -13.98
C ALA A 3 -0.97 -25.09 -12.77
N GLU A 4 -0.57 -23.83 -12.62
CA GLU A 4 -1.18 -22.90 -11.69
C GLU A 4 -2.69 -22.87 -11.97
N ARG A 5 -3.48 -23.23 -10.96
CA ARG A 5 -4.95 -23.17 -11.02
C ARG A 5 -5.37 -21.70 -11.05
N HIS A 6 -5.36 -21.10 -12.23
CA HIS A 6 -5.97 -19.78 -12.41
C HIS A 6 -7.47 -19.88 -12.16
N ILE A 7 -7.96 -19.10 -11.20
CA ILE A 7 -9.38 -19.00 -10.85
C ILE A 7 -10.12 -18.52 -12.10
N ILE A 8 -11.24 -19.18 -12.43
CA ILE A 8 -12.00 -19.03 -13.69
C ILE A 8 -12.49 -17.58 -13.93
N GLY A 9 -12.45 -16.71 -12.90
CA GLY A 9 -12.82 -15.29 -12.97
C GLY A 9 -11.66 -14.29 -13.02
N GLU A 10 -10.46 -14.64 -13.49
CA GLU A 10 -9.33 -13.68 -13.50
C GLU A 10 -8.73 -13.38 -14.88
N ARG A 11 -9.35 -13.86 -15.97
CA ARG A 11 -8.86 -13.65 -17.34
C ARG A 11 -9.71 -12.66 -18.12
N GLY A 12 -9.04 -11.87 -18.97
CA GLY A 12 -9.67 -10.92 -19.89
C GLY A 12 -10.40 -9.78 -19.17
N ASN A 13 -11.49 -9.30 -19.77
CA ASN A 13 -12.23 -8.12 -19.28
C ASN A 13 -12.84 -8.31 -17.88
N HIS A 14 -12.89 -9.52 -17.32
CA HIS A 14 -13.46 -9.73 -15.99
C HIS A 14 -12.65 -9.00 -14.90
N PHE A 15 -11.31 -9.12 -14.93
CA PHE A 15 -10.47 -8.44 -13.94
C PHE A 15 -10.58 -6.91 -14.08
N LEU A 16 -10.56 -6.40 -15.31
CA LEU A 16 -10.79 -5.00 -15.61
C LEU A 16 -12.12 -4.51 -15.02
N ASN A 17 -13.24 -5.15 -15.38
CA ASN A 17 -14.57 -4.77 -14.93
C ASN A 17 -14.70 -4.83 -13.41
N ARG A 18 -14.06 -5.80 -12.75
CA ARG A 18 -14.02 -5.88 -11.30
C ARG A 18 -13.30 -4.69 -10.69
N VAL A 19 -12.10 -4.37 -11.17
CA VAL A 19 -11.34 -3.22 -10.64
C VAL A 19 -12.08 -1.91 -10.91
N GLU A 20 -12.67 -1.71 -12.10
CA GLU A 20 -13.50 -0.53 -12.39
C GLU A 20 -14.72 -0.45 -11.45
N GLY A 21 -15.40 -1.57 -11.19
CA GLY A 21 -16.53 -1.64 -10.27
C GLY A 21 -16.15 -1.34 -8.80
N ASP A 22 -15.02 -1.87 -8.35
CA ASP A 22 -14.56 -1.72 -6.96
C ASP A 22 -13.97 -0.34 -6.65
N THR A 23 -13.39 0.32 -7.67
CA THR A 23 -12.70 1.61 -7.52
C THR A 23 -13.48 2.80 -8.05
N GLY A 24 -14.41 2.59 -8.98
CA GLY A 24 -15.02 3.66 -9.77
C GLY A 24 -14.08 4.29 -10.80
N ALA A 25 -12.87 3.75 -10.97
CA ALA A 25 -11.88 4.24 -11.91
C ALA A 25 -12.32 3.96 -13.36
N ASN A 26 -12.08 4.92 -14.27
CA ASN A 26 -12.33 4.74 -15.70
C ASN A 26 -11.04 4.24 -16.39
N ILE A 27 -10.71 2.97 -16.18
CA ILE A 27 -9.46 2.34 -16.62
C ILE A 27 -9.43 2.23 -18.15
N SER A 28 -10.60 1.99 -18.75
CA SER A 28 -10.79 1.91 -20.20
C SER A 28 -10.48 3.21 -20.94
N ALA A 29 -10.56 4.37 -20.29
CA ALA A 29 -10.22 5.66 -20.90
C ALA A 29 -8.71 5.90 -21.08
N CYS A 30 -7.84 5.05 -20.54
CA CYS A 30 -6.40 5.27 -20.63
C CYS A 30 -5.85 4.98 -22.04
N TYR A 31 -5.25 5.98 -22.69
CA TYR A 31 -4.55 5.86 -23.97
C TYR A 31 -3.00 5.83 -23.84
N GLN A 32 -2.47 5.52 -22.64
CA GLN A 32 -1.03 5.30 -22.40
C GLN A 32 -0.13 6.52 -22.69
N CYS A 33 -0.53 7.73 -22.26
CA CYS A 33 0.27 8.95 -22.43
C CYS A 33 1.46 9.12 -21.49
N GLU A 34 1.66 8.19 -20.55
CA GLU A 34 2.77 8.16 -19.57
C GLU A 34 2.88 9.36 -18.58
N ARG A 35 1.97 10.35 -18.63
CA ARG A 35 1.97 11.50 -17.71
C ARG A 35 1.99 11.10 -16.25
N CYS A 36 1.24 10.08 -15.87
CA CYS A 36 1.19 9.55 -14.51
C CYS A 36 2.55 9.01 -14.02
N THR A 37 3.38 8.50 -14.94
CA THR A 37 4.73 8.03 -14.62
C THR A 37 5.70 9.17 -14.49
N ASN A 38 5.66 10.14 -15.42
CA ASN A 38 6.52 11.31 -15.37
C ASN A 38 6.23 12.22 -14.18
N ALA A 39 4.97 12.25 -13.72
CA ALA A 39 4.58 13.00 -12.52
C ALA A 39 4.90 12.28 -11.20
N CYS A 40 5.25 10.99 -11.23
CA CYS A 40 5.45 10.20 -10.02
C CYS A 40 6.89 10.37 -9.48
N PRO A 41 7.06 10.90 -8.24
CA PRO A 41 8.38 11.18 -7.69
C PRO A 41 9.19 9.90 -7.35
N VAL A 42 8.48 8.78 -7.16
CA VAL A 42 9.09 7.47 -6.81
C VAL A 42 9.05 6.49 -7.98
N SER A 43 8.75 6.96 -9.20
CA SER A 43 8.67 6.11 -10.38
C SER A 43 9.96 5.32 -10.63
N ILE A 44 11.13 5.88 -10.28
CA ILE A 44 12.43 5.23 -10.41
C ILE A 44 12.57 3.97 -9.54
N PHE A 45 11.81 3.87 -8.44
CA PHE A 45 11.81 2.73 -7.52
C PHE A 45 10.69 1.72 -7.81
N MET A 46 9.86 1.99 -8.83
CA MET A 46 8.77 1.11 -9.26
C MET A 46 9.26 0.15 -10.36
N ASP A 47 9.00 -1.15 -10.18
CA ASP A 47 9.23 -2.19 -11.19
C ASP A 47 8.22 -2.12 -12.35
N ILE A 48 6.96 -1.75 -12.07
CA ILE A 48 5.89 -1.53 -13.05
C ILE A 48 5.43 -0.09 -12.93
N LYS A 49 5.64 0.72 -13.98
CA LYS A 49 5.30 2.14 -13.91
C LYS A 49 3.79 2.37 -13.84
N PRO A 50 3.32 3.52 -13.30
CA PRO A 50 1.89 3.80 -13.15
C PRO A 50 1.04 3.59 -14.43
N HIS A 51 1.51 4.02 -15.60
CA HIS A 51 0.78 3.78 -16.87
C HIS A 51 0.71 2.30 -17.23
N GLN A 52 1.79 1.55 -16.95
CA GLN A 52 1.88 0.11 -17.17
C GLN A 52 0.97 -0.66 -16.22
N VAL A 53 0.79 -0.19 -14.96
CA VAL A 53 -0.17 -0.80 -14.02
C VAL A 53 -1.57 -0.78 -14.64
N ILE A 54 -2.03 0.37 -15.14
CA ILE A 54 -3.32 0.47 -15.82
C ILE A 54 -3.38 -0.47 -17.02
N ARG A 55 -2.32 -0.51 -17.83
CA ARG A 55 -2.26 -1.43 -18.98
C ARG A 55 -2.36 -2.89 -18.56
N TYR A 56 -1.72 -3.28 -17.47
CA TYR A 56 -1.74 -4.64 -16.95
C TYR A 56 -3.12 -5.01 -16.41
N VAL A 57 -3.83 -4.06 -15.80
CA VAL A 57 -5.24 -4.26 -15.42
C VAL A 57 -6.11 -4.47 -16.65
N GLN A 58 -5.96 -3.65 -17.70
CA GLN A 58 -6.66 -3.84 -18.98
C GLN A 58 -6.38 -5.22 -19.62
N MET A 59 -5.17 -5.74 -19.46
CA MET A 59 -4.76 -7.06 -19.96
C MET A 59 -5.14 -8.23 -19.04
N GLY A 60 -5.70 -7.98 -17.85
CA GLY A 60 -6.02 -9.03 -16.89
C GLY A 60 -4.79 -9.67 -16.22
N ARG A 61 -3.64 -8.99 -16.15
CA ARG A 61 -2.38 -9.52 -15.58
C ARG A 61 -2.33 -9.37 -14.05
N ARG A 62 -3.32 -9.93 -13.36
CA ARG A 62 -3.48 -9.79 -11.90
C ARG A 62 -2.28 -10.32 -11.12
N ASP A 63 -1.83 -11.54 -11.40
CA ASP A 63 -0.79 -12.20 -10.59
C ASP A 63 0.53 -11.43 -10.60
N GLU A 64 0.85 -10.78 -11.71
CA GLU A 64 2.04 -9.94 -11.84
C GLU A 64 1.92 -8.63 -11.06
N LEU A 65 0.73 -8.03 -11.07
CA LEU A 65 0.44 -6.82 -10.29
C LEU A 65 0.51 -7.09 -8.79
N LEU A 66 0.02 -8.23 -8.32
CA LEU A 66 0.05 -8.58 -6.89
C LEU A 66 1.47 -8.92 -6.39
N LYS A 67 2.34 -9.39 -7.29
CA LYS A 67 3.77 -9.68 -7.01
C LYS A 67 4.68 -8.47 -7.20
N SER A 68 4.15 -7.33 -7.62
CA SER A 68 4.94 -6.14 -7.96
C SER A 68 5.42 -5.36 -6.72
N SER A 69 6.62 -4.77 -6.79
CA SER A 69 7.09 -3.83 -5.76
C SER A 69 6.32 -2.50 -5.79
N THR A 70 5.80 -2.12 -6.97
CA THR A 70 5.10 -0.85 -7.22
C THR A 70 3.96 -0.57 -6.25
N ILE A 71 3.13 -1.58 -5.95
CA ILE A 71 1.99 -1.42 -5.03
C ILE A 71 2.46 -1.06 -3.61
N TRP A 72 3.65 -1.50 -3.21
CA TRP A 72 4.22 -1.23 -1.88
C TRP A 72 5.02 0.06 -1.82
N VAL A 73 5.73 0.42 -2.89
CA VAL A 73 6.55 1.64 -2.97
C VAL A 73 5.69 2.90 -3.22
N CYS A 74 4.49 2.75 -3.80
CA CYS A 74 3.59 3.86 -4.06
C CYS A 74 3.25 4.65 -2.78
N LEU A 75 3.50 5.96 -2.80
CA LEU A 75 3.25 6.86 -1.67
C LEU A 75 1.78 7.26 -1.49
N SER A 76 0.90 6.85 -2.42
CA SER A 76 -0.52 7.22 -2.41
C SER A 76 -0.74 8.75 -2.38
N CYS A 77 0.12 9.51 -3.06
CA CYS A 77 0.08 10.98 -3.10
C CYS A 77 -0.89 11.58 -4.14
N GLU A 78 -1.55 10.73 -4.93
CA GLU A 78 -2.59 11.08 -5.92
C GLU A 78 -2.14 11.98 -7.09
N THR A 79 -0.87 12.40 -7.16
CA THR A 79 -0.33 13.21 -8.27
C THR A 79 -0.63 12.61 -9.65
N CYS A 80 -0.52 11.28 -9.78
CA CYS A 80 -0.80 10.59 -11.04
C CYS A 80 -2.26 10.68 -11.48
N THR A 81 -3.21 10.69 -10.53
CA THR A 81 -4.64 10.88 -10.80
C THR A 81 -4.90 12.32 -11.21
N THR A 82 -4.36 13.30 -10.46
CA THR A 82 -4.56 14.73 -10.74
C THR A 82 -4.02 15.19 -12.10
N TYR A 83 -2.90 14.62 -12.56
CA TYR A 83 -2.30 14.97 -13.85
C TYR A 83 -2.91 14.21 -15.04
N CYS A 84 -3.84 13.28 -14.79
CA CYS A 84 -4.42 12.45 -15.83
C CYS A 84 -5.47 13.24 -16.64
N PRO A 85 -5.28 13.44 -17.96
CA PRO A 85 -6.24 14.18 -18.78
C PRO A 85 -7.58 13.45 -18.98
N ASN A 86 -7.66 12.15 -18.69
CA ASN A 86 -8.89 11.36 -18.81
C ASN A 86 -9.45 10.90 -17.46
N GLU A 87 -8.93 11.45 -16.35
CA GLU A 87 -9.49 11.18 -15.02
C GLU A 87 -9.58 9.68 -14.68
N VAL A 88 -8.57 8.90 -15.07
CA VAL A 88 -8.59 7.43 -14.95
C VAL A 88 -8.74 6.95 -13.50
N GLY A 89 -8.19 7.66 -12.51
CA GLY A 89 -8.13 7.16 -11.13
C GLY A 89 -6.94 6.23 -10.88
N VAL A 90 -5.73 6.66 -11.27
CA VAL A 90 -4.52 5.80 -11.24
C VAL A 90 -4.10 5.42 -9.82
N ALA A 91 -4.15 6.38 -8.88
CA ALA A 91 -3.78 6.14 -7.50
C ALA A 91 -4.75 5.18 -6.82
N GLU A 92 -6.05 5.30 -7.10
CA GLU A 92 -7.13 4.47 -6.63
C GLU A 92 -6.93 3.02 -7.07
N VAL A 93 -6.59 2.79 -8.34
CA VAL A 93 -6.26 1.46 -8.86
C VAL A 93 -5.05 0.85 -8.14
N ILE A 94 -3.95 1.60 -7.98
CA ILE A 94 -2.75 1.09 -7.29
C ILE A 94 -3.06 0.77 -5.82
N ASN A 95 -3.82 1.63 -5.13
CA ASN A 95 -4.24 1.41 -3.74
C ASN A 95 -5.15 0.18 -3.60
N HIS A 96 -6.06 -0.03 -4.55
CA HIS A 96 -6.91 -1.21 -4.59
C HIS A 96 -6.07 -2.48 -4.78
N LEU A 97 -5.11 -2.47 -5.71
CA LEU A 97 -4.18 -3.61 -5.90
C LEU A 97 -3.35 -3.90 -4.64
N ARG A 98 -2.91 -2.88 -3.91
CA ARG A 98 -2.24 -3.06 -2.60
C ARG A 98 -3.13 -3.78 -1.61
N ASN A 99 -4.40 -3.38 -1.51
CA ASN A 99 -5.36 -4.01 -0.60
C ASN A 99 -5.64 -5.48 -1.01
N LEU A 100 -5.77 -5.76 -2.31
CA LEU A 100 -5.89 -7.12 -2.82
C LEU A 100 -4.67 -7.96 -2.46
N ALA A 101 -3.45 -7.43 -2.66
CA ALA A 101 -2.22 -8.14 -2.32
C ALA A 101 -2.14 -8.43 -0.82
N ALA A 102 -2.48 -7.45 0.02
CA ALA A 102 -2.47 -7.58 1.49
C ALA A 102 -3.45 -8.65 2.02
N LYS A 103 -4.56 -8.90 1.32
CA LYS A 103 -5.54 -9.96 1.65
C LYS A 103 -5.22 -11.31 1.00
N SER A 104 -4.43 -11.32 -0.07
CA SER A 104 -4.08 -12.54 -0.81
C SER A 104 -3.02 -13.36 -0.08
N SER A 105 -2.82 -14.61 -0.51
CA SER A 105 -1.71 -15.46 -0.07
C SER A 105 -0.41 -15.19 -0.83
N VAL A 106 -0.33 -14.11 -1.61
CA VAL A 106 0.86 -13.74 -2.38
C VAL A 106 1.88 -13.10 -1.43
N GLU A 107 3.09 -13.63 -1.42
CA GLU A 107 4.19 -13.03 -0.67
C GLU A 107 4.53 -11.64 -1.25
N PRO A 108 4.53 -10.57 -0.43
CA PRO A 108 4.87 -9.23 -0.90
C PRO A 108 6.29 -9.15 -1.43
N ALA A 109 6.50 -8.48 -2.57
CA ALA A 109 7.84 -8.15 -3.07
C ALA A 109 8.66 -7.35 -2.05
N GLU A 110 8.02 -6.37 -1.40
CA GLU A 110 8.64 -5.51 -0.39
C GLU A 110 8.11 -5.85 1.01
N ARG A 111 8.60 -6.96 1.57
CA ARG A 111 8.14 -7.46 2.88
C ARG A 111 8.22 -6.42 4.01
N PRO A 112 9.30 -5.64 4.18
CA PRO A 112 9.34 -4.62 5.23
C PRO A 112 8.26 -3.54 5.06
N LEU A 113 8.01 -3.09 3.82
CA LEU A 113 6.96 -2.10 3.52
C LEU A 113 5.56 -2.67 3.76
N ALA A 114 5.32 -3.94 3.41
CA ALA A 114 4.05 -4.60 3.69
C ALA A 114 3.78 -4.73 5.21
N VAL A 115 4.79 -5.11 5.99
CA VAL A 115 4.71 -5.17 7.46
C VAL A 115 4.49 -3.78 8.06
N PHE A 116 5.18 -2.77 7.54
CA PHE A 116 4.98 -1.37 7.95
C PHE A 116 3.55 -0.91 7.68
N HIS A 117 3.04 -1.12 6.47
CA HIS A 117 1.69 -0.77 6.08
C HIS A 117 0.63 -1.43 6.99
N ARG A 118 0.78 -2.73 7.28
CA ARG A 118 -0.11 -3.43 8.22
C ARG A 118 -0.05 -2.83 9.62
N THR A 119 1.15 -2.56 10.12
CA THR A 119 1.35 -1.96 11.45
C THR A 119 0.70 -0.58 11.54
N PHE A 120 0.85 0.23 10.49
CA PHE A 120 0.20 1.54 10.36
C PHE A 120 -1.33 1.43 10.43
N LEU A 121 -1.92 0.48 9.69
CA LEU A 121 -3.37 0.24 9.72
C LEU A 121 -3.86 -0.23 11.10
N GLU A 122 -3.12 -1.14 11.77
CA GLU A 122 -3.42 -1.62 13.12
C GLU A 122 -3.47 -0.45 14.13
N GLU A 123 -2.53 0.50 14.04
CA GLU A 123 -2.50 1.68 14.91
C GLU A 123 -3.60 2.68 14.63
N LEU A 124 -3.89 2.92 13.34
CA LEU A 124 -5.02 3.74 12.94
C LEU A 124 -6.34 3.17 13.48
N GLN A 125 -6.56 1.85 13.44
CA GLN A 125 -7.73 1.22 14.02
C GLN A 125 -7.80 1.37 15.55
N ARG A 126 -6.63 1.29 16.21
CA ARG A 126 -6.52 1.30 17.67
C ARG A 126 -6.69 2.69 18.29
N PHE A 127 -6.07 3.71 17.70
CA PHE A 127 -6.01 5.07 18.27
C PHE A 127 -6.74 6.12 17.42
N GLY A 128 -7.08 5.80 16.16
CA GLY A 128 -7.68 6.74 15.23
C GLY A 128 -6.74 7.86 14.76
N ARG A 129 -5.45 7.76 15.11
CA ARG A 129 -4.35 8.60 14.64
C ARG A 129 -3.04 7.85 14.85
N VAL A 130 -2.04 8.18 14.06
CA VAL A 130 -0.69 7.63 14.21
C VAL A 130 0.13 8.49 15.16
N ASN A 131 0.97 7.85 15.96
CA ASN A 131 1.98 8.50 16.77
C ASN A 131 3.33 7.92 16.37
N GLU A 132 4.28 8.79 16.04
CA GLU A 132 5.59 8.39 15.51
C GLU A 132 6.33 7.40 16.42
N PHE A 133 6.38 7.68 17.73
CA PHE A 133 7.04 6.80 18.69
C PHE A 133 6.39 5.42 18.74
N TRP A 134 5.07 5.38 18.89
CA TRP A 134 4.35 4.11 18.98
C TRP A 134 4.47 3.31 17.68
N MET A 135 4.32 3.95 16.52
CA MET A 135 4.46 3.34 15.20
C MET A 135 5.82 2.69 14.97
N ILE A 136 6.89 3.45 15.23
CA ILE A 136 8.26 2.95 15.05
C ILE A 136 8.51 1.75 15.97
N ASN A 137 8.07 1.81 17.23
CA ASN A 137 8.23 0.69 18.15
C ASN A 137 7.39 -0.53 17.74
N SER A 138 6.11 -0.35 17.42
CA SER A 138 5.23 -1.43 16.97
C SER A 138 5.79 -2.15 15.74
N PHE A 139 6.38 -1.39 14.80
CA PHE A 139 7.03 -1.94 13.61
C PHE A 139 8.33 -2.66 13.95
N ASN A 140 9.21 -2.03 14.72
CA ASN A 140 10.51 -2.58 15.10
C ASN A 140 10.40 -3.83 15.98
N LEU A 141 9.31 -3.98 16.74
CA LEU A 141 9.05 -5.15 17.59
C LEU A 141 8.46 -6.34 16.82
N LYS A 142 8.10 -6.19 15.53
CA LYS A 142 7.66 -7.34 14.73
C LYS A 142 8.82 -8.34 14.60
N PRO A 143 8.62 -9.64 14.90
CA PRO A 143 9.72 -10.61 15.06
C PRO A 143 10.70 -10.69 13.88
N GLY A 144 10.21 -10.60 12.64
CA GLY A 144 11.05 -10.60 11.44
C GLY A 144 11.97 -9.38 11.34
N ILE A 145 11.42 -8.20 11.59
CA ILE A 145 12.12 -6.92 11.51
C ILE A 145 13.13 -6.78 12.66
N LEU A 146 12.74 -7.15 13.88
CA LEU A 146 13.61 -7.08 15.05
C LEU A 146 14.87 -7.94 14.87
N LYS A 147 14.68 -9.17 14.38
CA LYS A 147 15.78 -10.11 14.12
C LYS A 147 16.74 -9.59 13.05
N GLU A 148 16.20 -8.98 11.99
CA GLU A 148 16.99 -8.38 10.92
C GLU A 148 17.82 -7.20 11.42
N LYS A 149 17.20 -6.27 12.15
CA LYS A 149 17.86 -5.10 12.74
C LYS A 149 18.91 -5.44 13.80
N TRP A 150 18.66 -6.49 14.58
CA TRP A 150 19.65 -6.99 15.52
C TRP A 150 20.89 -7.51 14.80
N LYS A 151 20.71 -8.28 13.71
CA LYS A 151 21.81 -8.82 12.91
C LYS A 151 22.61 -7.74 12.19
N SER A 152 21.96 -6.68 11.71
CA SER A 152 22.63 -5.59 11.00
C SER A 152 23.26 -4.53 11.92
N GLY A 153 23.02 -4.58 13.23
CA GLY A 153 23.52 -3.59 14.19
C GLY A 153 22.77 -2.24 14.17
N VAL A 154 21.88 -2.02 13.19
CA VAL A 154 21.08 -0.80 13.01
C VAL A 154 20.21 -0.49 14.24
N LEU A 155 19.80 -1.51 14.99
CA LEU A 155 19.00 -1.34 16.22
C LEU A 155 19.69 -0.40 17.24
N LYS A 156 21.02 -0.47 17.35
CA LYS A 156 21.79 0.36 18.29
C LYS A 156 21.79 1.83 17.85
N GLU A 157 21.90 2.08 16.54
CA GLU A 157 21.90 3.43 15.97
C GLU A 157 20.53 4.11 16.12
N GLU A 158 19.45 3.36 15.86
CA GLU A 158 18.08 3.84 16.06
C GLU A 158 17.80 4.17 17.52
N MET A 159 18.27 3.34 18.46
CA MET A 159 18.11 3.60 19.89
C MET A 159 18.88 4.86 20.33
N LEU A 160 20.11 5.04 19.84
CA LEU A 160 20.91 6.26 20.09
C LEU A 160 20.24 7.51 19.51
N LEU A 161 19.65 7.42 18.31
CA LEU A 161 18.86 8.52 17.73
C LEU A 161 17.62 8.82 18.58
N GLY A 162 16.89 7.79 19.01
CA GLY A 162 15.73 7.92 19.89
C GLY A 162 16.06 8.64 21.20
N ILE A 163 17.16 8.28 21.86
CA ILE A 163 17.64 8.95 23.08
C ILE A 163 17.96 10.43 22.80
N ARG A 164 18.61 10.74 21.67
CA ARG A 164 18.92 12.13 21.29
C ARG A 164 17.67 12.96 21.03
N LEU A 165 16.65 12.39 20.37
CA LEU A 165 15.36 13.06 20.13
C LEU A 165 14.58 13.27 21.43
N PHE A 166 14.57 12.27 22.32
CA PHE A 166 13.95 12.36 23.64
C PHE A 166 14.59 13.46 24.50
N LYS A 167 15.93 13.53 24.55
CA LYS A 167 16.67 14.59 25.26
C LYS A 167 16.35 15.99 24.73
N LYS A 168 16.00 16.13 23.45
CA LYS A 168 15.57 17.41 22.84
C LYS A 168 14.08 17.70 22.98
N GLY A 169 13.31 16.85 23.68
CA GLY A 169 11.86 17.00 23.80
C GLY A 169 11.09 16.82 22.49
N ARG A 170 11.71 16.25 21.45
CA ARG A 170 11.12 16.09 20.11
C ARG A 170 10.43 14.73 19.90
N LEU A 171 10.31 13.93 20.96
CA LEU A 171 9.74 12.59 20.90
C LEU A 171 8.49 12.50 21.78
N HIS A 172 7.31 12.39 21.15
CA HIS A 172 6.03 12.30 21.83
C HIS A 172 5.65 10.84 22.10
N LEU A 173 5.79 10.40 23.36
CA LEU A 173 5.61 8.98 23.74
C LEU A 173 4.16 8.52 23.83
N LEU A 174 3.22 9.42 24.13
CA LEU A 174 1.84 9.06 24.42
C LEU A 174 0.90 9.38 23.24
N PRO A 175 0.22 8.36 22.68
CA PRO A 175 -0.83 8.59 21.70
C PRO A 175 -2.10 9.08 22.41
N SER A 176 -2.60 10.25 22.04
CA SER A 176 -3.98 10.67 22.32
C SER A 176 -4.93 9.94 21.37
N LYS A 177 -6.16 9.65 21.81
CA LYS A 177 -7.16 9.05 20.92
C LYS A 177 -7.83 10.15 20.11
N SER A 178 -8.06 9.90 18.81
CA SER A 178 -8.83 10.84 18.00
C SER A 178 -10.34 10.73 18.31
N LYS A 179 -11.04 11.86 18.33
CA LYS A 179 -12.51 11.91 18.49
C LYS A 179 -13.23 11.14 17.37
N GLY A 180 -12.60 11.03 16.20
CA GLY A 180 -13.13 10.37 15.00
C GLY A 180 -12.93 8.85 14.93
N ILE A 181 -12.41 8.20 15.98
CA ILE A 181 -12.06 6.77 15.94
C ILE A 181 -13.23 5.85 15.53
N LYS A 182 -14.47 6.16 15.95
CA LYS A 182 -15.65 5.39 15.56
C LYS A 182 -15.89 5.43 14.05
N ARG A 183 -15.66 6.58 13.41
CA ARG A 183 -15.80 6.77 11.96
C ARG A 183 -14.72 5.99 11.20
N ILE A 184 -13.46 6.06 11.65
CA ILE A 184 -12.34 5.34 11.04
C ILE A 184 -12.61 3.83 11.06
N ARG A 185 -13.01 3.28 12.22
CA ARG A 185 -13.37 1.86 12.33
C ARG A 185 -14.55 1.48 11.42
N LYS A 186 -15.53 2.37 11.26
CA LYS A 186 -16.66 2.14 10.34
C LYS A 186 -16.20 2.06 8.89
N ILE A 187 -15.36 3.00 8.44
CA ILE A 187 -14.82 3.04 7.07
C ILE A 187 -13.99 1.79 6.80
N MET A 188 -13.11 1.40 7.72
CA MET A 188 -12.28 0.20 7.53
C MET A 188 -13.11 -1.07 7.45
N LYS A 189 -14.16 -1.22 8.28
CA LYS A 189 -15.11 -2.35 8.18
C LYS A 189 -15.90 -2.35 6.86
N GLN A 190 -16.28 -1.17 6.36
CA GLN A 190 -16.99 -1.05 5.08
C GLN A 190 -16.10 -1.47 3.91
N ASN A 191 -14.85 -1.02 3.91
CA ASN A 191 -13.88 -1.37 2.88
C ASN A 191 -13.41 -2.83 2.97
N GLU A 192 -13.44 -3.43 4.15
CA GLU A 192 -13.25 -4.89 4.31
C GLU A 192 -14.36 -5.67 3.59
N GLY A 193 -15.62 -5.25 3.71
CA GLY A 193 -16.80 -5.93 3.14
C GLY A 193 -17.12 -5.67 1.66
N ILE A 194 -16.52 -4.64 1.03
CA ILE A 194 -16.68 -4.36 -0.42
C ILE A 194 -15.82 -5.31 -1.26
N LEU A 195 -14.66 -5.74 -0.74
CA LEU A 195 -13.67 -6.55 -1.48
C LEU A 195 -13.79 -8.07 -1.23
N ASP A 196 -14.67 -8.48 -0.30
CA ASP A 196 -14.99 -9.90 -0.02
C ASP A 196 -16.24 -10.39 -0.79
N ARG A 197 -16.80 -9.53 -1.66
CA ARG A 197 -17.82 -9.88 -2.66
C ARG A 197 -17.16 -10.08 -4.03
#